data_AF-A0A3M3YQP2-F1
#
_entry.id   AF-A0A3M3YQP2-F1
#
_cell.length_a   1.000
_cell.length_b   1.000
_cell.length_c   1.000
_cell.angle_alpha   90.00
_cell.angle_beta   90.00
_cell.angle_gamma   90.00
#
_symmetry.space_group_name_H-M   'P 1'
#
loop_
_entity.id
_entity.type
_entity.pdbx_description
1 polymer ?
#
loop_
_entity_poly.entity_id
_entity_poly.type
_entity_poly.pdbx_seq_one_letter_code
_entity_poly.pdbx_strand_id
1 'polypeptide(L)'
;MSSRPPRICLEAQLMRPLPFVLKSRFMQCAAAVLLTLAGPQYLPAADLPEGFAKGVTGGGSAADVHPSTLDDLRSALCASHDAHGACTDQTPRVIVLDHLFDFRGSVVANGSAETTALGCVVKPCAQGGEQLALNGANDFCQSRPAVMVTYDNAGLKPLKVGSNKTLIGAGNKAGIAGTGLFIGDGAHNVIVRNLTLSDINPSVVWGGDALTLNKADGVWIDHNTFARIGRQMIVTGWGTASHVTISSNEFDGRTPYSSTCDGHHYWVWLFLGSQDTLTLSRNYLHDTSGRAPHSGGMKNAQIRAQLVNNVFQRMTYQGAIMSRTSSSQLLVEGNDFENVAHPLFNDTDQPGTAFALFEPVSAAANSTCMSVIGRLCIANQQRASGEDYRPQDASALQAFRDYRQYLVVPVSAQEARARVPGEAG
;
A
#
# COMPACT_ATOMS: atom_id res chain seq x y z
N MET A 1 -18.27 40.07 -55.60
CA MET A 1 -19.31 40.32 -56.62
C MET A 1 -18.85 41.51 -57.42
N SER A 2 -18.23 41.38 -58.59
CA SER A 2 -18.87 41.20 -59.91
C SER A 2 -17.74 40.96 -60.93
N SER A 3 -17.71 39.77 -61.55
CA SER A 3 -17.87 39.50 -62.99
C SER A 3 -16.61 39.79 -63.84
N ARG A 4 -15.73 38.82 -64.09
CA ARG A 4 -15.70 37.69 -65.07
C ARG A 4 -15.36 38.07 -66.54
N PRO A 5 -14.61 37.18 -67.27
CA PRO A 5 -13.78 37.46 -68.46
C PRO A 5 -14.44 36.93 -69.77
N PRO A 6 -13.79 36.81 -70.97
CA PRO A 6 -12.87 35.68 -71.33
C PRO A 6 -11.89 35.92 -72.53
N ARG A 7 -11.10 34.88 -72.90
CA ARG A 7 -10.52 34.45 -74.24
C ARG A 7 -9.11 33.85 -74.05
N ILE A 8 -8.88 32.52 -74.11
CA ILE A 8 -8.68 31.58 -75.24
C ILE A 8 -7.66 32.02 -76.31
N CYS A 9 -6.55 31.26 -76.43
CA CYS A 9 -5.90 30.69 -77.64
C CYS A 9 -4.47 30.20 -77.26
N LEU A 10 -4.12 28.91 -77.30
CA LEU A 10 -3.77 28.01 -78.43
C LEU A 10 -2.24 27.98 -78.72
N GLU A 11 -1.68 26.76 -78.65
CA GLU A 11 -0.53 26.11 -79.36
C GLU A 11 0.50 26.96 -80.14
N ALA A 12 1.74 26.57 -80.42
CA ALA A 12 2.72 25.56 -80.00
C ALA A 12 4.01 25.84 -80.82
N GLN A 13 5.13 25.21 -80.43
CA GLN A 13 6.32 24.83 -81.25
C GLN A 13 7.65 25.64 -81.21
N LEU A 14 8.68 24.92 -80.69
CA LEU A 14 10.08 24.71 -81.18
C LEU A 14 11.08 25.90 -81.05
N MET A 15 12.36 25.78 -80.64
CA MET A 15 13.29 24.67 -80.39
C MET A 15 14.59 25.17 -79.68
N ARG A 16 15.14 24.35 -78.75
CA ARG A 16 16.58 24.08 -78.43
C ARG A 16 17.45 25.17 -77.74
N PRO A 17 18.44 24.81 -76.86
CA PRO A 17 19.42 23.73 -77.06
C PRO A 17 19.67 22.73 -75.90
N LEU A 18 20.36 21.64 -76.33
CA LEU A 18 20.98 20.49 -75.66
C LEU A 18 21.87 20.83 -74.42
N PRO A 19 22.17 19.89 -73.48
CA PRO A 19 22.71 18.56 -73.81
C PRO A 19 22.28 17.33 -72.97
N PHE A 20 22.44 16.18 -73.65
CA PHE A 20 22.93 14.87 -73.22
C PHE A 20 22.47 14.22 -71.90
N VAL A 21 21.54 13.29 -72.12
CA VAL A 21 21.24 12.01 -71.48
C VAL A 21 22.40 11.32 -70.73
N LEU A 22 22.18 10.92 -69.46
CA LEU A 22 22.35 9.52 -69.03
C LEU A 22 21.59 9.18 -67.71
N LYS A 23 20.48 8.45 -67.89
CA LYS A 23 19.87 7.39 -67.05
C LYS A 23 19.80 7.56 -65.51
N SER A 24 18.59 7.97 -65.09
CA SER A 24 17.70 7.32 -64.10
C SER A 24 18.29 6.19 -63.21
N ARG A 25 18.35 6.47 -61.91
CA ARG A 25 17.73 5.62 -60.88
C ARG A 25 17.02 6.52 -59.87
N PHE A 26 15.74 6.23 -59.64
CA PHE A 26 14.90 6.87 -58.64
C PHE A 26 15.54 6.77 -57.24
N MET A 27 15.68 7.91 -56.56
CA MET A 27 15.91 7.94 -55.11
C MET A 27 15.02 9.04 -54.52
N GLN A 28 13.82 8.64 -54.11
CA GLN A 28 12.95 9.44 -53.25
C GLN A 28 13.61 9.52 -51.87
N CYS A 29 14.17 10.69 -51.52
CA CYS A 29 14.46 11.00 -50.13
C CYS A 29 13.14 11.34 -49.42
N ALA A 30 12.49 10.31 -48.88
CA ALA A 30 11.43 10.50 -47.90
C ALA A 30 12.04 11.13 -46.64
N ALA A 31 11.55 12.30 -46.25
CA ALA A 31 11.84 12.87 -44.94
C ALA A 31 11.19 11.97 -43.87
N ALA A 32 12.02 11.19 -43.18
CA ALA A 32 11.59 10.41 -42.03
C ALA A 32 11.29 11.35 -40.86
N VAL A 33 10.02 11.66 -40.66
CA VAL A 33 9.52 12.17 -39.39
C VAL A 33 9.71 11.03 -38.38
N LEU A 34 10.72 11.13 -37.52
CA LEU A 34 10.78 10.31 -36.31
C LEU A 34 9.62 10.75 -35.42
N LEU A 35 8.48 10.07 -35.53
CA LEU A 35 7.57 9.96 -34.39
C LEU A 35 8.33 9.19 -33.32
N THR A 36 8.89 9.90 -32.33
CA THR A 36 9.13 9.31 -31.02
C THR A 36 7.76 8.90 -30.50
N LEU A 37 7.38 7.64 -30.71
CA LEU A 37 6.37 7.00 -29.90
C LEU A 37 6.90 7.09 -28.47
N ALA A 38 6.43 8.09 -27.72
CA ALA A 38 6.41 8.00 -26.28
C ALA A 38 5.48 6.82 -25.99
N GLY A 39 6.07 5.62 -25.92
CA GLY A 39 5.43 4.51 -25.25
C GLY A 39 5.08 4.95 -23.83
N PRO A 40 4.07 4.34 -23.19
CA PRO A 40 3.81 4.60 -21.79
C PRO A 40 5.14 4.52 -21.05
N GLN A 41 5.54 5.62 -20.41
CA GLN A 41 6.66 5.60 -19.47
C GLN A 41 6.15 4.82 -18.26
N TYR A 42 6.15 3.49 -18.38
CA TYR A 42 6.13 2.62 -17.21
C TYR A 42 7.40 2.99 -16.45
N LEU A 43 7.27 3.62 -15.29
CA LEU A 43 8.37 3.49 -14.34
C LEU A 43 8.45 1.99 -14.04
N PRO A 44 9.57 1.29 -14.28
CA PRO A 44 9.80 0.03 -13.61
C PRO A 44 9.47 0.19 -12.12
N ALA A 45 8.79 -0.81 -11.57
CA ALA A 45 8.70 -0.99 -10.12
C ALA A 45 10.08 -0.67 -9.52
N ALA A 46 10.12 0.02 -8.38
CA ALA A 46 11.41 0.29 -7.76
C ALA A 46 12.16 -1.04 -7.60
N ASP A 47 13.35 -1.17 -8.18
CA ASP A 47 14.15 -2.40 -8.08
C ASP A 47 14.75 -2.54 -6.67
N LEU A 48 14.77 -1.45 -5.90
CA LEU A 48 15.37 -1.34 -4.57
C LEU A 48 14.43 -0.62 -3.60
N PRO A 49 14.45 -0.99 -2.31
CA PRO A 49 13.71 -0.26 -1.30
C PRO A 49 14.19 1.17 -1.16
N GLU A 50 13.24 2.08 -1.02
CA GLU A 50 13.46 3.47 -0.65
C GLU A 50 12.86 3.76 0.74
N GLY A 51 12.86 5.02 1.15
CA GLY A 51 12.26 5.39 2.41
C GLY A 51 13.05 4.89 3.61
N PHE A 52 12.34 4.57 4.69
CA PHE A 52 12.92 4.01 5.89
C PHE A 52 13.52 2.61 5.70
N ALA A 53 13.00 1.79 4.78
CA ALA A 53 13.59 0.47 4.45
C ALA A 53 14.77 0.54 3.48
N LYS A 54 15.28 1.73 3.14
CA LYS A 54 16.45 1.86 2.25
C LYS A 54 17.61 1.00 2.72
N GLY A 55 18.09 0.12 1.84
CA GLY A 55 19.20 -0.79 2.13
C GLY A 55 18.79 -2.20 2.56
N VAL A 56 17.48 -2.47 2.71
CA VAL A 56 16.98 -3.85 2.84
C VAL A 56 17.32 -4.66 1.59
N THR A 57 17.81 -5.87 1.80
CA THR A 57 18.26 -6.80 0.74
C THR A 57 17.50 -8.11 0.74
N GLY A 58 16.78 -8.43 1.82
CA GLY A 58 16.04 -9.68 1.96
C GLY A 58 16.96 -10.90 1.90
N GLY A 59 16.62 -11.86 1.05
CA GLY A 59 17.45 -13.04 0.75
C GLY A 59 18.70 -12.75 -0.07
N GLY A 60 18.89 -11.51 -0.55
CA GLY A 60 20.04 -11.11 -1.36
C GLY A 60 20.13 -11.90 -2.66
N SER A 61 21.31 -12.43 -2.96
CA SER A 61 21.58 -13.26 -4.14
C SER A 61 21.52 -14.77 -3.85
N ALA A 62 20.79 -15.18 -2.81
CA ALA A 62 20.55 -16.60 -2.55
C ALA A 62 19.83 -17.24 -3.75
N ALA A 63 20.08 -18.53 -4.00
CA ALA A 63 19.37 -19.26 -5.03
C ALA A 63 17.87 -19.33 -4.71
N ASP A 64 17.06 -19.29 -5.76
CA ASP A 64 15.61 -19.33 -5.64
C ASP A 64 15.13 -20.65 -5.02
N VAL A 65 14.21 -20.53 -4.08
CA VAL A 65 13.48 -21.63 -3.46
C VAL A 65 12.04 -21.57 -3.97
N HIS A 66 11.61 -22.64 -4.62
CA HIS A 66 10.26 -22.79 -5.17
C HIS A 66 9.46 -23.79 -4.33
N PRO A 67 8.76 -23.35 -3.27
CA PRO A 67 7.90 -24.24 -2.52
C PRO A 67 6.79 -24.79 -3.41
N SER A 68 6.43 -26.07 -3.22
CA SER A 68 5.37 -26.73 -4.00
C SER A 68 4.13 -27.07 -3.15
N THR A 69 4.29 -27.09 -1.83
CA THR A 69 3.24 -27.41 -0.86
C THR A 69 3.16 -26.34 0.24
N LEU A 70 2.06 -26.34 0.99
CA LEU A 70 1.88 -25.46 2.14
C LEU A 70 3.00 -25.64 3.19
N ASP A 71 3.46 -26.87 3.38
CA ASP A 71 4.53 -27.19 4.34
C ASP A 71 5.92 -26.78 3.81
N ASP A 72 6.16 -26.88 2.50
CA ASP A 72 7.39 -26.34 1.88
C ASP A 72 7.45 -24.83 2.09
N LEU A 73 6.35 -24.12 1.85
CA LEU A 73 6.28 -22.68 2.04
C LEU A 73 6.53 -22.31 3.51
N ARG A 74 5.85 -22.98 4.45
CA ARG A 74 6.06 -22.76 5.89
C ARG A 74 7.53 -22.95 6.27
N SER A 75 8.15 -24.01 5.77
CA SER A 75 9.56 -24.35 6.06
C SER A 75 10.54 -23.37 5.42
N ALA A 76 10.26 -22.90 4.20
CA ALA A 76 11.09 -21.91 3.51
C ALA A 76 11.08 -20.56 4.25
N LEU A 77 9.90 -20.15 4.74
CA LEU A 77 9.70 -18.93 5.52
C LEU A 77 10.40 -19.00 6.88
N CYS A 78 10.31 -20.15 7.56
CA CYS A 78 10.95 -20.37 8.85
C CYS A 78 11.25 -21.85 9.10
N ALA A 79 12.53 -22.23 9.03
CA ALA A 79 12.97 -23.60 9.25
C ALA A 79 13.29 -23.93 10.73
N SER A 80 13.49 -22.92 11.58
CA SER A 80 13.91 -23.12 12.98
C SER A 80 13.17 -22.20 13.95
N HIS A 81 12.87 -22.73 15.13
CA HIS A 81 12.15 -22.03 16.18
C HIS A 81 12.84 -22.17 17.54
N ASP A 82 12.65 -21.20 18.43
CA ASP A 82 13.06 -21.32 19.84
C ASP A 82 12.05 -22.10 20.69
N ALA A 83 12.33 -22.24 21.99
CA ALA A 83 11.46 -22.94 22.94
C ALA A 83 10.08 -22.27 23.15
N HIS A 84 9.93 -21.01 22.75
CA HIS A 84 8.67 -20.26 22.81
C HIS A 84 7.97 -20.21 21.44
N GLY A 85 8.53 -20.90 20.45
CA GLY A 85 8.04 -20.98 19.09
C GLY A 85 8.34 -19.74 18.25
N ALA A 86 9.16 -18.78 18.70
CA ALA A 86 9.60 -17.65 17.87
C ALA A 86 10.49 -18.15 16.73
N CYS A 87 10.38 -17.55 15.54
CA CYS A 87 11.21 -17.95 14.42
C CYS A 87 12.65 -17.49 14.62
N THR A 88 13.60 -18.42 14.57
CA THR A 88 15.04 -18.14 14.73
C THR A 88 15.82 -18.28 13.43
N ASP A 89 15.15 -18.56 12.31
CA ASP A 89 15.79 -18.84 11.04
C ASP A 89 16.41 -17.58 10.43
N GLN A 90 17.74 -17.58 10.36
CA GLN A 90 18.57 -16.50 9.80
C GLN A 90 19.03 -16.78 8.35
N THR A 91 18.74 -17.96 7.81
CA THR A 91 19.28 -18.41 6.52
C THR A 91 18.73 -17.53 5.39
N PRO A 92 19.58 -16.84 4.60
CA PRO A 92 19.09 -16.07 3.47
C PRO A 92 18.35 -16.93 2.45
N ARG A 93 17.13 -16.53 2.07
CA ARG A 93 16.36 -17.21 1.01
C ARG A 93 15.60 -16.23 0.14
N VAL A 94 15.64 -16.47 -1.17
CA VAL A 94 14.69 -15.93 -2.12
C VAL A 94 13.64 -17.02 -2.36
N ILE A 95 12.40 -16.75 -1.97
CA ILE A 95 11.29 -17.70 -1.96
C ILE A 95 10.30 -17.21 -3.00
N VAL A 96 10.20 -17.95 -4.11
CA VAL A 96 9.44 -17.56 -5.29
C VAL A 96 8.13 -18.34 -5.33
N LEU A 97 7.01 -17.64 -5.23
CA LEU A 97 5.67 -18.21 -5.28
C LEU A 97 5.15 -18.07 -6.71
N ASP A 98 4.82 -19.18 -7.37
CA ASP A 98 4.29 -19.18 -8.75
C ASP A 98 2.76 -19.37 -8.81
N HIS A 99 2.13 -19.62 -7.66
CA HIS A 99 0.69 -19.80 -7.52
C HIS A 99 0.19 -19.35 -6.14
N LEU A 100 -1.12 -19.45 -5.96
CA LEU A 100 -1.79 -19.15 -4.69
C LEU A 100 -1.66 -20.34 -3.73
N PHE A 101 -1.05 -20.11 -2.57
CA PHE A 101 -1.03 -21.05 -1.46
C PHE A 101 -2.26 -20.81 -0.57
N ASP A 102 -3.27 -21.67 -0.69
CA ASP A 102 -4.51 -21.57 0.09
C ASP A 102 -4.43 -22.40 1.37
N PHE A 103 -4.37 -21.72 2.51
CA PHE A 103 -4.29 -22.35 3.84
C PHE A 103 -5.65 -22.60 4.48
N ARG A 104 -6.78 -22.23 3.84
CA ARG A 104 -8.11 -22.57 4.39
C ARG A 104 -8.25 -24.08 4.51
N GLY A 105 -8.82 -24.55 5.60
CA GLY A 105 -8.93 -25.97 5.89
C GLY A 105 -7.64 -26.61 6.45
N SER A 106 -6.49 -25.91 6.43
CA SER A 106 -5.19 -26.54 6.71
C SER A 106 -4.88 -26.71 8.20
N VAL A 107 -5.56 -25.98 9.08
CA VAL A 107 -5.34 -26.05 10.53
C VAL A 107 -6.52 -26.72 11.21
N VAL A 108 -6.33 -27.96 11.68
CA VAL A 108 -7.35 -28.70 12.41
C VAL A 108 -7.19 -28.50 13.92
N ALA A 109 -8.24 -28.03 14.59
CA ALA A 109 -8.33 -27.96 16.04
C ALA A 109 -9.60 -28.70 16.50
N ASN A 110 -9.48 -29.51 17.55
CA ASN A 110 -10.60 -30.32 18.07
C ASN A 110 -11.32 -31.17 17.00
N GLY A 111 -10.58 -31.66 16.00
CA GLY A 111 -11.13 -32.52 14.94
C GLY A 111 -11.78 -31.81 13.75
N SER A 112 -11.81 -30.46 13.72
CA SER A 112 -12.37 -29.67 12.63
C SER A 112 -11.41 -28.56 12.18
N ALA A 113 -11.47 -28.19 10.90
CA ALA A 113 -10.72 -27.04 10.37
C ALA A 113 -11.39 -25.69 10.70
N GLU A 114 -12.69 -25.73 11.02
CA GLU A 114 -13.44 -24.58 11.52
C GLU A 114 -13.73 -24.74 13.00
N THR A 115 -13.74 -23.63 13.73
CA THR A 115 -14.18 -23.56 15.13
C THR A 115 -15.38 -22.65 15.24
N THR A 116 -16.40 -23.07 16.01
CA THR A 116 -17.50 -22.19 16.43
C THR A 116 -17.29 -21.78 17.88
N ALA A 117 -17.22 -20.48 18.14
CA ALA A 117 -17.04 -19.92 19.48
C ALA A 117 -18.04 -18.80 19.76
N LEU A 118 -18.27 -18.51 21.04
CA LEU A 118 -19.04 -17.34 21.43
C LEU A 118 -18.27 -16.06 21.05
N GLY A 119 -18.94 -15.17 20.34
CA GLY A 119 -18.45 -13.87 19.94
C GLY A 119 -19.59 -12.84 19.98
N CYS A 120 -19.53 -11.84 19.12
CA CYS A 120 -20.53 -10.79 19.05
C CYS A 120 -20.72 -10.25 17.64
N VAL A 121 -21.85 -9.57 17.44
CA VAL A 121 -22.08 -8.73 16.27
C VAL A 121 -21.35 -7.40 16.48
N VAL A 122 -20.46 -7.01 15.57
CA VAL A 122 -19.71 -5.73 15.69
C VAL A 122 -20.69 -4.56 15.68
N LYS A 123 -21.58 -4.55 14.68
CA LYS A 123 -22.64 -3.57 14.49
C LYS A 123 -23.75 -4.25 13.67
N PRO A 124 -25.00 -4.31 14.15
CA PRO A 124 -26.11 -4.83 13.35
C PRO A 124 -26.33 -4.00 12.09
N CYS A 125 -26.46 -4.66 10.94
CA CYS A 125 -26.68 -4.02 9.65
C CYS A 125 -28.11 -4.27 9.16
N ALA A 126 -28.84 -3.21 8.79
CA ALA A 126 -30.25 -3.32 8.41
C ALA A 126 -30.50 -4.21 7.17
N GLN A 127 -29.50 -4.36 6.30
CA GLN A 127 -29.57 -5.14 5.06
C GLN A 127 -28.72 -6.42 5.10
N GLY A 128 -28.22 -6.80 6.29
CA GLY A 128 -27.19 -7.83 6.42
C GLY A 128 -25.79 -7.32 6.02
N GLY A 129 -24.79 -8.20 6.11
CA GLY A 129 -23.40 -7.84 5.82
C GLY A 129 -22.65 -7.24 7.00
N GLU A 130 -23.15 -7.41 8.22
CA GLU A 130 -22.39 -7.12 9.43
C GLU A 130 -21.14 -8.00 9.52
N GLN A 131 -20.05 -7.41 10.01
CA GLN A 131 -18.98 -8.23 10.57
C GLN A 131 -19.38 -8.74 11.96
N LEU A 132 -19.03 -10.01 12.21
CA LEU A 132 -19.00 -10.60 13.53
C LEU A 132 -17.60 -10.40 14.13
N ALA A 133 -17.44 -10.74 15.40
CA ALA A 133 -16.15 -10.68 16.06
C ALA A 133 -15.99 -11.78 17.10
N LEU A 134 -14.76 -12.27 17.22
CA LEU A 134 -14.32 -12.94 18.45
C LEU A 134 -14.10 -11.89 19.55
N ASN A 135 -14.16 -12.29 20.83
CA ASN A 135 -13.95 -11.33 21.93
C ASN A 135 -12.57 -10.65 21.89
N GLY A 136 -11.56 -11.31 21.29
CA GLY A 136 -10.27 -10.69 20.99
C GLY A 136 -9.59 -10.06 22.20
N ALA A 137 -8.86 -8.96 21.97
CA ALA A 137 -8.24 -8.19 23.04
C ALA A 137 -9.17 -7.11 23.60
N ASN A 138 -8.89 -6.68 24.84
CA ASN A 138 -9.58 -5.58 25.54
C ASN A 138 -11.11 -5.76 25.62
N ASP A 139 -11.57 -7.00 25.80
CA ASP A 139 -12.99 -7.35 25.86
C ASP A 139 -13.79 -6.73 24.71
N PHE A 140 -13.36 -6.97 23.47
CA PHE A 140 -13.97 -6.34 22.30
C PHE A 140 -15.48 -6.61 22.23
N CYS A 141 -15.96 -7.75 22.69
CA CYS A 141 -17.41 -8.04 22.68
C CYS A 141 -18.18 -7.45 23.86
N GLN A 142 -17.54 -6.70 24.76
CA GLN A 142 -18.21 -6.04 25.87
C GLN A 142 -19.34 -5.14 25.36
N SER A 143 -20.53 -5.32 25.95
CA SER A 143 -21.74 -4.56 25.63
C SER A 143 -22.26 -4.71 24.19
N ARG A 144 -21.78 -5.70 23.44
CA ARG A 144 -22.26 -6.02 22.08
C ARG A 144 -23.17 -7.26 22.09
N PRO A 145 -24.12 -7.37 21.15
CA PRO A 145 -24.99 -8.55 21.05
C PRO A 145 -24.16 -9.82 20.84
N ALA A 146 -24.31 -10.80 21.73
CA ALA A 146 -23.59 -12.06 21.65
C ALA A 146 -24.15 -12.97 20.55
N VAL A 147 -23.26 -13.69 19.84
CA VAL A 147 -23.63 -14.64 18.79
C VAL A 147 -22.56 -15.73 18.67
N MET A 148 -22.93 -16.91 18.17
CA MET A 148 -21.95 -17.93 17.80
C MET A 148 -21.28 -17.55 16.48
N VAL A 149 -19.96 -17.54 16.46
CA VAL A 149 -19.14 -17.18 15.30
C VAL A 149 -18.36 -18.41 14.86
N THR A 150 -18.52 -18.80 13.59
CA THR A 150 -17.72 -19.84 12.94
C THR A 150 -16.62 -19.19 12.11
N TYR A 151 -15.41 -19.70 12.21
CA TYR A 151 -14.24 -19.21 11.48
C TYR A 151 -13.29 -20.35 11.13
N ASP A 152 -12.48 -20.17 10.09
CA ASP A 152 -11.40 -21.06 9.72
C ASP A 152 -10.21 -20.85 10.67
N ASN A 153 -9.70 -21.93 11.26
CA ASN A 153 -8.62 -21.88 12.25
C ASN A 153 -7.29 -21.34 11.68
N ALA A 154 -7.05 -21.48 10.37
CA ALA A 154 -5.80 -21.06 9.74
C ALA A 154 -5.61 -19.54 9.80
N GLY A 155 -6.70 -18.77 9.80
CA GLY A 155 -6.63 -17.30 9.88
C GLY A 155 -6.07 -16.79 11.20
N LEU A 156 -6.13 -17.59 12.27
CA LEU A 156 -5.56 -17.29 13.58
C LEU A 156 -4.11 -17.78 13.75
N LYS A 157 -3.54 -18.42 12.73
CA LYS A 157 -2.21 -19.05 12.77
C LYS A 157 -1.33 -18.48 11.65
N PRO A 158 -0.89 -17.21 11.75
CA PRO A 158 -0.06 -16.60 10.71
C PRO A 158 1.27 -17.36 10.54
N LEU A 159 1.77 -17.37 9.31
CA LEU A 159 3.06 -17.95 8.96
C LEU A 159 4.18 -17.07 9.48
N LYS A 160 5.07 -17.64 10.29
CA LYS A 160 6.25 -16.93 10.78
C LYS A 160 7.28 -16.79 9.67
N VAL A 161 7.86 -15.60 9.56
CA VAL A 161 8.92 -15.30 8.59
C VAL A 161 10.19 -14.97 9.36
N GLY A 162 11.27 -15.72 9.05
CA GLY A 162 12.59 -15.49 9.62
C GLY A 162 13.28 -14.25 9.05
N SER A 163 14.54 -14.05 9.44
CA SER A 163 15.35 -12.93 8.93
C SER A 163 15.95 -13.26 7.56
N ASN A 164 16.34 -12.23 6.80
CA ASN A 164 17.00 -12.37 5.49
C ASN A 164 16.13 -13.13 4.47
N LYS A 165 14.87 -12.73 4.34
CA LYS A 165 13.91 -13.39 3.45
C LYS A 165 13.47 -12.43 2.36
N THR A 166 13.46 -12.91 1.12
CA THR A 166 12.70 -12.29 0.03
C THR A 166 11.57 -13.25 -0.31
N LEU A 167 10.33 -12.85 -0.08
CA LEU A 167 9.14 -13.55 -0.53
C LEU A 167 8.61 -12.80 -1.74
N ILE A 168 8.61 -13.44 -2.91
CA ILE A 168 8.26 -12.76 -4.16
C ILE A 168 7.34 -13.62 -5.04
N GLY A 169 6.32 -13.01 -5.61
CA GLY A 169 5.46 -13.67 -6.58
C GLY A 169 6.03 -13.68 -7.99
N ALA A 170 5.85 -14.80 -8.70
CA ALA A 170 6.06 -14.92 -10.13
C ALA A 170 4.71 -14.76 -10.86
N GLY A 171 4.63 -13.78 -11.75
CA GLY A 171 3.39 -13.47 -12.47
C GLY A 171 2.33 -12.82 -11.59
N ASN A 172 1.06 -12.97 -11.97
CA ASN A 172 -0.09 -12.27 -11.34
C ASN A 172 -1.04 -13.21 -10.57
N LYS A 173 -0.61 -14.43 -10.25
CA LYS A 173 -1.41 -15.44 -9.53
C LYS A 173 -0.77 -15.90 -8.24
N ALA A 174 0.40 -15.35 -7.90
CA ALA A 174 1.12 -15.68 -6.70
C ALA A 174 0.45 -15.05 -5.48
N GLY A 175 0.33 -15.80 -4.40
CA GLY A 175 -0.31 -15.26 -3.20
C GLY A 175 -0.42 -16.25 -2.07
N ILE A 176 -1.01 -15.78 -0.97
CA ILE A 176 -1.34 -16.56 0.21
C ILE A 176 -2.78 -16.23 0.60
N ALA A 177 -3.61 -17.27 0.72
CA ALA A 177 -5.00 -17.15 1.15
C ALA A 177 -5.24 -17.88 2.47
N GLY A 178 -6.19 -17.39 3.28
CA GLY A 178 -6.64 -18.07 4.50
C GLY A 178 -5.75 -17.89 5.73
N THR A 179 -4.52 -17.39 5.57
CA THR A 179 -3.61 -17.08 6.68
C THR A 179 -2.74 -15.87 6.37
N GLY A 180 -2.24 -15.22 7.41
CA GLY A 180 -1.37 -14.05 7.30
C GLY A 180 0.11 -14.35 7.44
N LEU A 181 0.92 -13.31 7.35
CA LEU A 181 2.35 -13.33 7.63
C LEU A 181 2.65 -12.66 8.99
N PHE A 182 3.59 -13.23 9.74
CA PHE A 182 4.12 -12.65 10.96
C PHE A 182 5.63 -12.47 10.84
N ILE A 183 6.08 -11.22 10.75
CA ILE A 183 7.49 -10.84 10.77
C ILE A 183 7.75 -10.17 12.12
N GLY A 184 8.46 -10.85 13.01
CA GLY A 184 8.62 -10.34 14.35
C GLY A 184 9.57 -11.15 15.21
N ASP A 185 9.50 -10.92 16.51
CA ASP A 185 10.36 -11.57 17.51
C ASP A 185 11.87 -11.40 17.23
N GLY A 186 12.25 -10.26 16.64
CA GLY A 186 13.63 -9.95 16.25
C GLY A 186 13.96 -10.22 14.78
N ALA A 187 13.00 -10.66 13.98
CA ALA A 187 13.18 -10.84 12.54
C ALA A 187 13.55 -9.51 11.86
N HIS A 188 14.51 -9.55 10.95
CA HIS A 188 14.99 -8.37 10.24
C HIS A 188 15.37 -8.66 8.79
N ASN A 189 15.50 -7.60 7.99
CA ASN A 189 15.89 -7.69 6.58
C ASN A 189 14.95 -8.60 5.77
N VAL A 190 13.69 -8.18 5.63
CA VAL A 190 12.64 -8.95 4.95
C VAL A 190 12.01 -8.16 3.80
N ILE A 191 11.82 -8.81 2.67
CA ILE A 191 11.13 -8.27 1.49
C ILE A 191 9.90 -9.15 1.22
N VAL A 192 8.73 -8.53 1.02
CA VAL A 192 7.48 -9.21 0.61
C VAL A 192 6.93 -8.47 -0.62
N ARG A 193 6.91 -9.12 -1.79
CA ARG A 193 6.57 -8.45 -3.06
C ARG A 193 5.76 -9.27 -4.04
N ASN A 194 4.93 -8.58 -4.83
CA ASN A 194 4.16 -9.17 -5.94
C ASN A 194 3.24 -10.32 -5.52
N LEU A 195 2.58 -10.19 -4.36
CA LEU A 195 1.68 -11.21 -3.81
C LEU A 195 0.26 -10.68 -3.62
N THR A 196 -0.74 -11.51 -3.90
CA THR A 196 -2.08 -11.34 -3.33
C THR A 196 -2.12 -11.97 -1.93
N LEU A 197 -2.41 -11.18 -0.90
CA LEU A 197 -2.61 -11.61 0.49
C LEU A 197 -4.10 -11.44 0.84
N SER A 198 -4.85 -12.55 0.91
CA SER A 198 -6.32 -12.44 0.93
C SER A 198 -7.08 -13.51 1.70
N ASP A 199 -8.40 -13.32 1.77
CA ASP A 199 -9.37 -14.36 2.16
C ASP A 199 -9.14 -14.93 3.56
N ILE A 200 -8.85 -14.06 4.53
CA ILE A 200 -8.63 -14.45 5.92
C ILE A 200 -9.86 -14.10 6.74
N ASN A 201 -10.80 -15.05 6.88
CA ASN A 201 -12.01 -14.89 7.70
C ASN A 201 -12.70 -13.51 7.53
N PRO A 202 -13.08 -13.08 6.31
CA PRO A 202 -13.51 -11.70 6.02
C PRO A 202 -14.71 -11.21 6.85
N SER A 203 -15.58 -12.11 7.29
CA SER A 203 -16.74 -11.80 8.14
C SER A 203 -16.42 -11.67 9.62
N VAL A 204 -15.19 -11.95 10.06
CA VAL A 204 -14.85 -12.08 11.49
C VAL A 204 -13.70 -11.15 11.86
N VAL A 205 -14.02 -10.09 12.59
CA VAL A 205 -13.02 -9.28 13.31
C VAL A 205 -12.34 -10.15 14.35
N TRP A 206 -11.02 -10.02 14.47
CA TRP A 206 -10.14 -10.95 15.19
C TRP A 206 -10.01 -12.34 14.58
N GLY A 207 -10.59 -12.60 13.40
CA GLY A 207 -10.42 -13.84 12.64
C GLY A 207 -9.08 -13.95 11.91
N GLY A 208 -8.31 -12.86 11.82
CA GLY A 208 -6.96 -12.84 11.28
C GLY A 208 -6.56 -11.48 10.71
N ASP A 209 -5.24 -11.26 10.62
CA ASP A 209 -4.62 -10.12 9.96
C ASP A 209 -3.74 -10.63 8.81
N ALA A 210 -3.60 -9.85 7.73
CA ALA A 210 -2.81 -10.30 6.58
C ALA A 210 -1.29 -10.18 6.81
N LEU A 211 -0.82 -9.11 7.44
CA LEU A 211 0.61 -8.94 7.74
C LEU A 211 0.80 -8.25 9.10
N THR A 212 1.50 -8.94 10.00
CA THR A 212 1.86 -8.43 11.33
C THR A 212 3.36 -8.20 11.43
N LEU A 213 3.74 -6.99 11.87
CA LEU A 213 5.11 -6.62 12.23
C LEU A 213 5.21 -6.46 13.74
N ASN A 214 6.10 -7.14 14.45
CA ASN A 214 6.23 -6.95 15.89
C ASN A 214 7.63 -7.27 16.40
N LYS A 215 8.41 -6.24 16.79
CA LYS A 215 9.86 -6.36 17.00
C LYS A 215 10.56 -6.76 15.69
N ALA A 216 10.36 -5.98 14.64
CA ALA A 216 10.94 -6.20 13.32
C ALA A 216 11.76 -4.99 12.88
N ASP A 217 12.80 -5.22 12.09
CA ASP A 217 13.67 -4.16 11.57
C ASP A 217 14.01 -4.38 10.10
N GLY A 218 13.86 -3.35 9.27
CA GLY A 218 14.22 -3.44 7.85
C GLY A 218 13.25 -4.35 7.09
N VAL A 219 12.03 -3.85 6.84
CA VAL A 219 11.00 -4.58 6.11
C VAL A 219 10.47 -3.78 4.94
N TRP A 220 10.49 -4.38 3.74
CA TRP A 220 9.93 -3.77 2.54
C TRP A 220 8.75 -4.59 2.01
N ILE A 221 7.57 -3.96 1.98
CA ILE A 221 6.30 -4.55 1.55
C ILE A 221 5.89 -3.81 0.29
N ASP A 222 6.02 -4.44 -0.88
CA ASP A 222 5.92 -3.72 -2.15
C ASP A 222 5.23 -4.46 -3.30
N HIS A 223 4.33 -3.77 -4.03
CA HIS A 223 3.49 -4.37 -5.07
C HIS A 223 2.75 -5.61 -4.56
N ASN A 224 2.01 -5.49 -3.46
CA ASN A 224 1.11 -6.56 -3.02
C ASN A 224 -0.33 -6.07 -3.09
N THR A 225 -1.27 -6.99 -3.31
CA THR A 225 -2.70 -6.75 -3.16
C THR A 225 -3.21 -7.35 -1.87
N PHE A 226 -3.86 -6.55 -1.02
CA PHE A 226 -4.53 -6.98 0.20
C PHE A 226 -6.04 -6.93 0.03
N ALA A 227 -6.75 -8.04 0.28
CA ALA A 227 -8.20 -8.08 0.06
C ALA A 227 -8.93 -9.08 0.97
N ARG A 228 -10.17 -8.78 1.36
CA ARG A 228 -11.07 -9.73 2.08
C ARG A 228 -10.43 -10.31 3.35
N ILE A 229 -9.93 -9.41 4.20
CA ILE A 229 -9.31 -9.73 5.49
C ILE A 229 -10.30 -9.44 6.62
N GLY A 230 -10.38 -10.29 7.64
CA GLY A 230 -11.32 -10.12 8.75
C GLY A 230 -10.99 -8.89 9.61
N ARG A 231 -9.71 -8.59 9.78
CA ARG A 231 -9.22 -7.42 10.53
C ARG A 231 -8.09 -6.71 9.75
N GLN A 232 -6.92 -6.48 10.35
CA GLN A 232 -5.92 -5.56 9.79
C GLN A 232 -5.30 -6.11 8.51
N MET A 233 -5.21 -5.28 7.48
CA MET A 233 -4.38 -5.61 6.31
C MET A 233 -2.89 -5.55 6.68
N ILE A 234 -2.47 -4.50 7.41
CA ILE A 234 -1.15 -4.43 8.04
C ILE A 234 -1.28 -3.92 9.47
N VAL A 235 -0.59 -4.57 10.41
CA VAL A 235 -0.55 -4.14 11.81
C VAL A 235 0.87 -4.16 12.35
N THR A 236 1.27 -3.11 13.06
CA THR A 236 2.42 -3.19 13.96
C THR A 236 1.92 -3.56 15.36
N GLY A 237 2.61 -4.53 15.97
CA GLY A 237 2.35 -4.97 17.34
C GLY A 237 2.83 -3.94 18.35
N TRP A 238 3.08 -4.38 19.57
CA TRP A 238 3.51 -3.48 20.65
C TRP A 238 5.02 -3.25 20.68
N GLY A 239 5.81 -4.14 20.07
CA GLY A 239 7.23 -3.94 19.88
C GLY A 239 7.52 -3.09 18.65
N THR A 240 8.70 -2.48 18.62
CA THR A 240 9.16 -1.63 17.53
C THR A 240 9.14 -2.34 16.17
N ALA A 241 8.56 -1.70 15.17
CA ALA A 241 8.73 -1.99 13.75
C ALA A 241 9.49 -0.82 13.11
N SER A 242 10.81 -0.95 12.98
CA SER A 242 11.69 0.10 12.47
C SER A 242 12.17 -0.19 11.04
N HIS A 243 12.53 0.87 10.32
CA HIS A 243 13.02 0.79 8.95
C HIS A 243 12.05 0.07 8.01
N VAL A 244 10.77 0.47 8.06
CA VAL A 244 9.70 -0.15 7.27
C VAL A 244 9.30 0.73 6.10
N THR A 245 9.16 0.15 4.91
CA THR A 245 8.57 0.80 3.74
C THR A 245 7.42 -0.06 3.22
N ILE A 246 6.24 0.54 3.11
CA ILE A 246 5.03 -0.02 2.51
C ILE A 246 4.80 0.77 1.22
N SER A 247 5.15 0.20 0.07
CA SER A 247 5.11 0.93 -1.21
C SER A 247 4.37 0.24 -2.34
N SER A 248 3.70 1.00 -3.21
CA SER A 248 3.08 0.45 -4.43
C SER A 248 2.12 -0.72 -4.19
N ASN A 249 1.51 -0.85 -2.99
CA ASN A 249 0.55 -1.91 -2.70
C ASN A 249 -0.88 -1.43 -3.00
N GLU A 250 -1.75 -2.36 -3.38
CA GLU A 250 -3.19 -2.17 -3.45
C GLU A 250 -3.85 -2.68 -2.15
N PHE A 251 -4.68 -1.84 -1.55
CA PHE A 251 -5.53 -2.21 -0.42
C PHE A 251 -6.99 -2.14 -0.87
N ASP A 252 -7.52 -3.29 -1.32
CA ASP A 252 -8.88 -3.42 -1.81
C ASP A 252 -9.85 -3.64 -0.64
N GLY A 253 -10.56 -2.57 -0.29
CA GLY A 253 -11.50 -2.55 0.82
C GLY A 253 -12.88 -3.12 0.50
N ARG A 254 -13.16 -3.54 -0.75
CA ARG A 254 -14.48 -4.10 -1.10
C ARG A 254 -14.71 -5.39 -0.33
N THR A 255 -15.80 -5.43 0.43
CA THR A 255 -16.14 -6.60 1.25
C THR A 255 -17.66 -6.77 1.35
N PRO A 256 -18.19 -8.01 1.35
CA PRO A 256 -19.59 -8.26 1.68
C PRO A 256 -19.88 -8.13 3.17
N TYR A 257 -18.85 -8.07 4.02
CA TYR A 257 -18.96 -7.93 5.47
C TYR A 257 -18.18 -6.71 5.93
N SER A 258 -18.84 -5.67 6.47
CA SER A 258 -18.14 -4.52 7.02
C SER A 258 -18.60 -4.12 8.42
N SER A 259 -17.66 -3.60 9.21
CA SER A 259 -17.96 -3.01 10.51
C SER A 259 -18.79 -1.72 10.42
N THR A 260 -18.91 -1.16 9.21
CA THR A 260 -19.62 0.08 8.90
C THR A 260 -20.97 -0.13 8.22
N CYS A 261 -21.32 -1.36 7.80
CA CYS A 261 -22.57 -1.73 7.11
C CYS A 261 -22.76 -1.14 5.70
N ASP A 262 -21.67 -0.92 4.99
CA ASP A 262 -21.64 -0.21 3.70
C ASP A 262 -20.70 -0.86 2.66
N GLY A 263 -20.21 -2.07 2.95
CA GLY A 263 -19.30 -2.81 2.07
C GLY A 263 -17.86 -2.28 2.01
N HIS A 264 -17.48 -1.36 2.90
CA HIS A 264 -16.14 -0.77 2.95
C HIS A 264 -15.33 -1.32 4.14
N HIS A 265 -14.13 -1.85 3.89
CA HIS A 265 -13.27 -2.41 4.93
C HIS A 265 -12.72 -1.33 5.88
N TYR A 266 -12.88 -1.52 7.19
CA TYR A 266 -12.49 -0.53 8.20
C TYR A 266 -11.05 -0.70 8.71
N TRP A 267 -10.48 -1.90 8.57
CA TRP A 267 -9.28 -2.31 9.29
C TRP A 267 -8.06 -2.37 8.35
N VAL A 268 -7.60 -1.21 7.85
CA VAL A 268 -6.49 -1.18 6.87
C VAL A 268 -5.14 -1.29 7.57
N TRP A 269 -4.67 -0.20 8.20
CA TRP A 269 -3.38 -0.07 8.85
C TRP A 269 -3.54 0.33 10.31
N LEU A 270 -2.96 -0.47 11.21
CA LEU A 270 -2.94 -0.17 12.64
C LEU A 270 -1.50 -0.13 13.14
N PHE A 271 -0.99 1.05 13.47
CA PHE A 271 0.38 1.25 13.91
C PHE A 271 0.47 1.61 15.38
N LEU A 272 1.03 0.70 16.18
CA LEU A 272 1.03 0.73 17.63
C LEU A 272 2.38 0.39 18.28
N GLY A 273 3.43 0.27 17.48
CA GLY A 273 4.72 -0.14 17.99
C GLY A 273 5.35 0.95 18.86
N SER A 274 6.25 0.52 19.74
CA SER A 274 6.88 1.38 20.74
C SER A 274 7.76 2.48 20.15
N GLN A 275 8.23 2.34 18.91
CA GLN A 275 9.08 3.31 18.22
C GLN A 275 9.13 3.06 16.70
N ASP A 276 7.98 3.06 16.04
CA ASP A 276 7.92 2.72 14.62
C ASP A 276 8.47 3.83 13.71
N THR A 277 9.18 3.42 12.66
CA THR A 277 9.66 4.29 11.59
C THR A 277 9.23 3.75 10.23
N LEU A 278 8.28 4.45 9.58
CA LEU A 278 7.56 3.95 8.41
C LEU A 278 7.59 4.94 7.24
N THR A 279 7.75 4.42 6.03
CA THR A 279 7.42 5.11 4.78
C THR A 279 6.22 4.42 4.16
N LEU A 280 5.17 5.17 3.87
CA LEU A 280 4.00 4.70 3.13
C LEU A 280 3.95 5.47 1.82
N SER A 281 4.32 4.82 0.72
CA SER A 281 4.50 5.51 -0.56
C SER A 281 3.77 4.86 -1.73
N ARG A 282 3.09 5.65 -2.56
CA ARG A 282 2.48 5.15 -3.82
C ARG A 282 1.51 3.99 -3.64
N ASN A 283 0.91 3.84 -2.46
CA ASN A 283 -0.10 2.80 -2.27
C ASN A 283 -1.44 3.28 -2.85
N TYR A 284 -2.20 2.34 -3.40
CA TYR A 284 -3.58 2.55 -3.82
C TYR A 284 -4.52 1.99 -2.75
N LEU A 285 -5.30 2.85 -2.13
CA LEU A 285 -6.27 2.46 -1.10
C LEU A 285 -7.66 2.84 -1.57
N HIS A 286 -8.57 1.88 -1.60
CA HIS A 286 -9.91 2.17 -2.08
C HIS A 286 -11.01 1.33 -1.44
N ASP A 287 -12.21 1.91 -1.41
CA ASP A 287 -13.42 1.26 -0.88
C ASP A 287 -13.25 0.82 0.59
N THR A 288 -12.61 1.66 1.41
CA THR A 288 -12.36 1.43 2.84
C THR A 288 -13.09 2.46 3.71
N SER A 289 -13.17 2.28 5.04
CA SER A 289 -13.95 3.18 5.91
C SER A 289 -13.20 3.75 7.12
N GLY A 290 -11.91 3.46 7.24
CA GLY A 290 -11.07 4.00 8.30
C GLY A 290 -9.68 3.38 8.38
N ARG A 291 -8.91 3.84 9.38
CA ARG A 291 -7.59 3.31 9.75
C ARG A 291 -6.60 3.24 8.60
N ALA A 292 -6.46 4.30 7.80
CA ALA A 292 -5.51 4.35 6.70
C ALA A 292 -4.50 5.51 6.85
N PRO A 293 -3.68 5.54 7.92
CA PRO A 293 -3.59 4.60 9.05
C PRO A 293 -4.36 5.04 10.30
N HIS A 294 -4.58 4.11 11.24
CA HIS A 294 -4.70 4.43 12.66
C HIS A 294 -3.29 4.41 13.26
N SER A 295 -2.76 5.59 13.59
CA SER A 295 -1.38 5.74 14.05
C SER A 295 -1.32 6.22 15.49
N GLY A 296 -0.85 5.37 16.41
CA GLY A 296 -0.74 5.68 17.84
C GLY A 296 -2.02 5.38 18.63
N GLY A 297 -2.21 6.03 19.78
CA GLY A 297 -3.48 5.98 20.53
C GLY A 297 -3.62 4.85 21.57
N MET A 298 -2.72 3.88 21.60
CA MET A 298 -2.75 2.80 22.60
C MET A 298 -1.37 2.52 23.19
N LYS A 299 -1.37 2.14 24.48
CA LYS A 299 -0.16 1.87 25.27
C LYS A 299 0.87 3.01 25.15
N ASN A 300 2.12 2.67 24.87
CA ASN A 300 3.25 3.57 24.70
C ASN A 300 3.65 3.72 23.21
N ALA A 301 2.68 3.61 22.30
CA ALA A 301 2.94 3.69 20.87
C ALA A 301 3.61 5.03 20.51
N GLN A 302 4.68 4.97 19.72
CA GLN A 302 5.37 6.14 19.17
C GLN A 302 5.62 5.88 17.70
N ILE A 303 4.97 6.67 16.85
CA ILE A 303 4.94 6.40 15.41
C ILE A 303 5.52 7.59 14.68
N ARG A 304 6.48 7.35 13.80
CA ARG A 304 6.97 8.34 12.84
C ARG A 304 6.76 7.79 11.44
N ALA A 305 5.86 8.40 10.69
CA ALA A 305 5.54 7.92 9.35
C ALA A 305 5.45 9.04 8.32
N GLN A 306 6.12 8.85 7.19
CA GLN A 306 5.90 9.66 6.00
C GLN A 306 4.85 8.98 5.12
N LEU A 307 3.77 9.68 4.80
CA LEU A 307 2.75 9.27 3.84
C LEU A 307 2.90 10.12 2.58
N VAL A 308 3.35 9.50 1.49
CA VAL A 308 3.83 10.23 0.31
C VAL A 308 3.34 9.62 -1.00
N ASN A 309 2.64 10.42 -1.79
CA ASN A 309 2.09 10.01 -3.09
C ASN A 309 1.18 8.78 -3.07
N ASN A 310 0.49 8.51 -1.96
CA ASN A 310 -0.58 7.52 -1.94
C ASN A 310 -1.84 8.08 -2.60
N VAL A 311 -2.68 7.20 -3.14
CA VAL A 311 -3.98 7.53 -3.72
C VAL A 311 -5.07 6.88 -2.90
N PHE A 312 -5.94 7.70 -2.33
CA PHE A 312 -7.05 7.30 -1.48
C PHE A 312 -8.37 7.55 -2.20
N GLN A 313 -9.18 6.52 -2.41
CA GLN A 313 -10.43 6.64 -3.17
C GLN A 313 -11.63 5.99 -2.48
N ARG A 314 -12.80 6.62 -2.60
CA ARG A 314 -14.09 6.04 -2.16
C ARG A 314 -14.01 5.56 -0.72
N MET A 315 -13.65 6.46 0.19
CA MET A 315 -13.52 6.10 1.60
C MET A 315 -14.63 6.73 2.44
N THR A 316 -15.36 5.90 3.18
CA THR A 316 -16.55 6.30 3.94
C THR A 316 -16.24 6.47 5.42
N TYR A 317 -17.26 6.81 6.22
CA TYR A 317 -17.22 6.89 7.68
C TYR A 317 -16.08 7.76 8.23
N GLN A 318 -14.97 7.17 8.69
CA GLN A 318 -13.83 7.91 9.24
C GLN A 318 -12.80 8.30 8.18
N GLY A 319 -13.00 7.90 6.92
CA GLY A 319 -12.12 8.27 5.82
C GLY A 319 -10.76 7.60 5.91
N ALA A 320 -9.69 8.40 5.79
CA ALA A 320 -8.33 7.91 5.60
C ALA A 320 -7.46 7.99 6.87
N ILE A 321 -6.69 9.07 7.00
CA ILE A 321 -5.56 9.16 7.94
C ILE A 321 -6.06 9.55 9.32
N MET A 322 -5.74 8.76 10.33
CA MET A 322 -6.08 9.00 11.73
C MET A 322 -4.78 9.07 12.56
N SER A 323 -4.27 10.28 12.79
CA SER A 323 -3.20 10.47 13.78
C SER A 323 -3.80 10.44 15.18
N ARG A 324 -3.22 9.65 16.08
CA ARG A 324 -3.69 9.50 17.46
C ARG A 324 -2.56 9.78 18.42
N THR A 325 -2.85 10.57 19.45
CA THR A 325 -1.90 11.01 20.49
C THR A 325 -0.69 11.78 19.98
N SER A 326 -0.12 12.64 20.83
CA SER A 326 1.03 13.47 20.46
C SER A 326 2.30 12.67 20.14
N SER A 327 2.37 11.37 20.42
CA SER A 327 3.49 10.51 20.04
C SER A 327 3.40 9.96 18.61
N SER A 328 2.28 10.19 17.91
CA SER A 328 2.14 9.93 16.47
C SER A 328 2.51 11.19 15.69
N GLN A 329 3.57 11.10 14.89
CA GLN A 329 4.15 12.18 14.10
C GLN A 329 4.07 11.81 12.61
N LEU A 330 3.11 12.39 11.90
CA LEU A 330 2.88 12.09 10.48
C LEU A 330 3.30 13.24 9.57
N LEU A 331 4.09 12.96 8.53
CA LEU A 331 4.35 13.87 7.43
C LEU A 331 3.53 13.41 6.21
N VAL A 332 2.57 14.22 5.78
CA VAL A 332 1.60 13.85 4.73
C VAL A 332 1.75 14.80 3.55
N GLU A 333 2.29 14.32 2.44
CA GLU A 333 2.64 15.17 1.28
C GLU A 333 2.43 14.48 -0.07
N GLY A 334 1.97 15.25 -1.06
CA GLY A 334 1.77 14.77 -2.43
C GLY A 334 0.74 13.64 -2.60
N ASN A 335 -0.12 13.37 -1.61
CA ASN A 335 -1.17 12.36 -1.73
C ASN A 335 -2.40 12.94 -2.46
N ASP A 336 -3.17 12.08 -3.14
CA ASP A 336 -4.47 12.44 -3.74
C ASP A 336 -5.61 11.74 -2.99
N PHE A 337 -6.66 12.49 -2.70
CA PHE A 337 -7.87 12.03 -2.03
C PHE A 337 -9.09 12.27 -2.93
N GLU A 338 -9.85 11.25 -3.25
CA GLU A 338 -11.05 11.35 -4.09
C GLU A 338 -12.24 10.58 -3.53
N ASN A 339 -13.36 11.27 -3.30
CA ASN A 339 -14.52 10.69 -2.61
C ASN A 339 -14.14 10.11 -1.23
N VAL A 340 -13.33 10.84 -0.47
CA VAL A 340 -12.90 10.46 0.88
C VAL A 340 -13.63 11.33 1.90
N ALA A 341 -14.39 10.71 2.78
CA ALA A 341 -15.19 11.40 3.80
C ALA A 341 -14.32 12.37 4.63
N HIS A 342 -13.17 11.88 5.11
CA HIS A 342 -12.18 12.66 5.84
C HIS A 342 -10.77 12.29 5.37
N PRO A 343 -10.09 13.10 4.53
CA PRO A 343 -8.69 12.86 4.16
C PRO A 343 -7.78 12.70 5.38
N LEU A 344 -8.02 13.53 6.40
CA LEU A 344 -7.51 13.33 7.74
C LEU A 344 -8.70 13.37 8.70
N PHE A 345 -8.80 12.39 9.59
CA PHE A 345 -9.84 12.32 10.61
C PHE A 345 -9.31 12.91 11.93
N ASN A 346 -10.02 13.89 12.46
CA ASN A 346 -9.70 14.48 13.76
C ASN A 346 -10.41 13.73 14.89
N ASP A 347 -9.71 12.79 15.53
CA ASP A 347 -10.23 12.19 16.75
C ASP A 347 -9.99 13.12 17.95
N THR A 348 -11.06 13.77 18.42
CA THR A 348 -10.99 14.75 19.49
C THR A 348 -10.74 14.16 20.87
N ASP A 349 -10.97 12.86 21.06
CA ASP A 349 -10.75 12.19 22.35
C ASP A 349 -9.27 11.85 22.54
N GLN A 350 -8.55 11.57 21.46
CA GLN A 350 -7.11 11.29 21.49
C GLN A 350 -6.38 11.92 20.28
N PRO A 351 -6.32 13.26 20.20
CA PRO A 351 -5.77 13.94 19.04
C PRO A 351 -4.29 13.63 18.86
N GLY A 352 -3.91 13.22 17.64
CA GLY A 352 -2.52 13.08 17.25
C GLY A 352 -1.98 14.30 16.50
N THR A 353 -0.68 14.25 16.15
CA THR A 353 -0.06 15.32 15.37
C THR A 353 0.19 14.91 13.93
N ALA A 354 0.01 15.83 13.01
CA ALA A 354 0.33 15.65 11.60
C ALA A 354 0.69 16.97 10.93
N PHE A 355 1.58 16.88 9.94
CA PHE A 355 1.89 17.99 9.04
C PHE A 355 1.40 17.63 7.64
N ALA A 356 0.24 18.17 7.27
CA ALA A 356 -0.44 17.92 6.01
C ALA A 356 -0.75 19.26 5.31
N LEU A 357 -0.05 19.53 4.21
CA LEU A 357 -0.31 20.73 3.41
C LEU A 357 -1.31 20.42 2.29
N PHE A 358 -2.21 21.35 2.05
CA PHE A 358 -3.13 21.37 0.92
C PHE A 358 -3.00 22.73 0.24
N GLU A 359 -3.32 22.80 -1.05
CA GLU A 359 -3.29 24.08 -1.77
C GLU A 359 -4.36 25.05 -1.26
N PRO A 360 -4.09 26.37 -1.20
CA PRO A 360 -2.82 27.02 -1.55
C PRO A 360 -1.74 26.90 -0.45
N VAL A 361 -0.50 26.57 -0.83
CA VAL A 361 0.64 26.52 0.13
C VAL A 361 1.22 27.91 0.41
N SER A 362 1.34 28.26 1.69
CA SER A 362 1.91 29.55 2.11
C SER A 362 3.44 29.60 2.00
N ALA A 363 4.00 30.80 1.79
CA ALA A 363 5.45 31.01 1.79
C ALA A 363 6.11 30.64 3.14
N ALA A 364 5.37 30.80 4.25
CA ALA A 364 5.80 30.39 5.57
C ALA A 364 5.93 28.86 5.68
N ALA A 365 4.91 28.11 5.24
CA ALA A 365 4.95 26.64 5.20
C ALA A 365 6.12 26.13 4.32
N ASN A 366 6.32 26.74 3.16
CA ASN A 366 7.45 26.42 2.28
C ASN A 366 8.81 26.67 2.96
N SER A 367 8.95 27.79 3.67
CA SER A 367 10.17 28.12 4.42
C SER A 367 10.42 27.13 5.56
N THR A 368 9.36 26.71 6.27
CA THR A 368 9.44 25.70 7.31
C THR A 368 9.93 24.37 6.74
N CYS A 369 9.33 23.86 5.66
CA CYS A 369 9.77 22.63 5.00
C CYS A 369 11.24 22.72 4.55
N MET A 370 11.63 23.82 3.90
CA MET A 370 13.01 24.02 3.47
C MET A 370 13.99 23.95 4.67
N SER A 371 13.65 24.58 5.79
CA SER A 371 14.50 24.60 6.98
C SER A 371 14.55 23.26 7.74
N VAL A 372 13.45 22.51 7.76
CA VAL A 372 13.29 21.31 8.60
C VAL A 372 13.62 20.02 7.84
N ILE A 373 13.22 19.90 6.57
CA ILE A 373 13.45 18.71 5.76
C ILE A 373 14.37 18.95 4.56
N GLY A 374 14.85 20.18 4.35
CA GLY A 374 15.84 20.51 3.31
C GLY A 374 15.27 20.65 1.90
N ARG A 375 13.93 20.63 1.77
CA ARG A 375 13.21 20.80 0.50
C ARG A 375 11.82 21.39 0.74
N LEU A 376 11.18 21.84 -0.33
CA LEU A 376 9.76 22.19 -0.27
C LEU A 376 8.93 20.93 0.01
N CYS A 377 7.85 21.09 0.78
CA CYS A 377 6.81 20.07 0.88
C CYS A 377 5.93 20.14 -0.37
N ILE A 378 5.38 19.00 -0.79
CA ILE A 378 4.43 18.95 -1.89
C ILE A 378 3.02 18.86 -1.32
N ALA A 379 2.12 19.74 -1.77
CA ALA A 379 0.74 19.73 -1.31
C ALA A 379 0.02 18.44 -1.68
N ASN A 380 -0.83 17.98 -0.77
CA ASN A 380 -1.86 17.00 -1.07
C ASN A 380 -2.97 17.66 -1.90
N GLN A 381 -3.70 16.85 -2.67
CA GLN A 381 -4.90 17.27 -3.39
C GLN A 381 -6.11 16.48 -2.93
N GLN A 382 -7.27 17.12 -2.95
CA GLN A 382 -8.53 16.50 -2.61
C GLN A 382 -9.63 16.90 -3.59
N ARG A 383 -10.48 15.95 -3.96
CA ARG A 383 -11.59 16.11 -4.90
C ARG A 383 -12.81 15.39 -4.36
N ALA A 384 -13.97 16.07 -4.33
CA ALA A 384 -15.20 15.51 -3.76
C ALA A 384 -14.98 14.84 -2.39
N SER A 385 -14.13 15.43 -1.55
CA SER A 385 -13.66 14.86 -0.28
C SER A 385 -13.77 15.91 0.82
N GLY A 386 -13.84 15.47 2.08
CA GLY A 386 -13.93 16.35 3.25
C GLY A 386 -12.76 17.31 3.39
N GLU A 387 -12.98 18.42 4.07
CA GLU A 387 -11.98 19.46 4.35
C GLU A 387 -11.94 19.92 5.81
N ASP A 388 -12.56 19.13 6.67
CA ASP A 388 -12.81 19.43 8.08
C ASP A 388 -11.55 19.42 8.95
N TYR A 389 -10.46 18.78 8.49
CA TYR A 389 -9.21 18.73 9.25
C TYR A 389 -7.96 18.72 8.34
N ARG A 390 -7.12 19.74 8.50
CA ARG A 390 -5.87 19.96 7.72
C ARG A 390 -4.73 20.43 8.65
N PRO A 391 -4.22 19.55 9.54
CA PRO A 391 -3.24 19.91 10.55
C PRO A 391 -1.89 20.29 9.93
N GLN A 392 -1.25 21.30 10.51
CA GLN A 392 0.08 21.80 10.11
C GLN A 392 1.00 21.86 11.33
N ASP A 393 0.98 20.79 12.13
CA ASP A 393 1.71 20.74 13.40
C ASP A 393 3.22 20.79 13.15
N ALA A 394 3.86 21.89 13.58
CA ALA A 394 5.30 22.06 13.39
C ALA A 394 6.13 20.96 14.08
N SER A 395 5.63 20.40 15.19
CA SER A 395 6.23 19.25 15.87
C SER A 395 6.30 18.02 14.98
N ALA A 396 5.22 17.71 14.24
CA ALA A 396 5.16 16.61 13.29
C ALA A 396 6.24 16.72 12.22
N LEU A 397 6.41 17.90 11.63
CA LEU A 397 7.48 18.12 10.66
C LEU A 397 8.87 18.06 11.31
N GLN A 398 9.04 18.68 12.48
CA GLN A 398 10.31 18.74 13.20
C GLN A 398 10.83 17.34 13.58
N ALA A 399 9.93 16.39 13.82
CA ALA A 399 10.27 15.01 14.09
C ALA A 399 11.03 14.32 12.94
N PHE A 400 11.03 14.87 11.73
CA PHE A 400 11.75 14.32 10.57
C PHE A 400 13.09 15.00 10.28
N ARG A 401 13.52 16.01 11.06
CA ARG A 401 14.79 16.73 10.83
C ARG A 401 15.98 15.77 10.76
N ASP A 402 16.03 14.78 11.65
CA ASP A 402 17.15 13.83 11.75
C ASP A 402 16.99 12.61 10.83
N TYR A 403 15.90 12.56 10.06
CA TYR A 403 15.53 11.44 9.19
C TYR A 403 15.44 11.83 7.72
N ARG A 404 15.95 13.01 7.32
CA ARG A 404 15.89 13.54 5.95
C ARG A 404 16.37 12.55 4.89
N GLN A 405 17.42 11.79 5.20
CA GLN A 405 18.01 10.78 4.32
C GLN A 405 17.07 9.61 3.99
N TYR A 406 16.01 9.41 4.78
CA TYR A 406 14.99 8.40 4.58
C TYR A 406 13.69 8.97 3.99
N LEU A 407 13.58 10.28 3.79
CA LEU A 407 12.39 10.86 3.21
C LEU A 407 12.36 10.61 1.70
N VAL A 408 11.27 10.02 1.22
CA VAL A 408 10.97 9.96 -0.21
C VAL A 408 10.63 11.38 -0.68
N VAL A 409 11.14 11.77 -1.85
CA VAL A 409 10.83 13.05 -2.46
C VAL A 409 9.55 12.89 -3.26
N PRO A 410 8.47 13.64 -2.96
CA PRO A 410 7.20 13.44 -3.63
C PRO A 410 7.23 13.96 -5.07
N VAL A 411 6.48 13.29 -5.95
CA VAL A 411 5.93 13.92 -7.16
C VAL A 411 4.66 14.70 -6.81
N SER A 412 4.05 15.37 -7.78
CA SER A 412 2.77 16.06 -7.54
C SER A 412 1.64 15.06 -7.23
N ALA A 413 0.64 15.47 -6.43
CA ALA A 413 -0.54 14.64 -6.17
C ALA A 413 -1.31 14.28 -7.46
N GLN A 414 -1.32 15.18 -8.45
CA GLN A 414 -1.91 14.90 -9.76
C GLN A 414 -1.18 13.79 -10.52
N GLU A 415 0.16 13.78 -10.45
CA GLU A 415 0.96 12.70 -11.04
C GLU A 415 0.74 11.39 -10.30
N ALA A 416 0.74 11.41 -8.96
CA ALA A 416 0.44 10.23 -8.15
C ALA A 416 -0.94 9.64 -8.53
N ARG A 417 -1.98 10.47 -8.60
CA ARG A 417 -3.32 10.07 -9.06
C ARG A 417 -3.32 9.38 -10.42
N ALA A 418 -2.55 9.91 -11.38
CA ALA A 418 -2.56 9.41 -12.74
C ALA A 418 -1.89 8.03 -12.87
N ARG A 419 -0.99 7.69 -11.95
CA ARG A 419 -0.08 6.56 -12.10
C ARG A 419 -0.35 5.43 -11.11
N VAL A 420 -0.49 5.77 -9.83
CA VAL A 420 -0.58 4.79 -8.73
C VAL A 420 -1.69 3.76 -8.94
N PRO A 421 -2.93 4.10 -9.35
CA PRO A 421 -3.97 3.10 -9.55
C PRO A 421 -3.70 2.07 -10.65
N GLY A 422 -2.79 2.37 -11.58
CA GLY A 422 -2.39 1.44 -12.66
C GLY A 422 -1.07 0.72 -12.41
N GLU A 423 -0.35 1.08 -11.34
CA GLU A 423 0.98 0.56 -11.01
C GLU A 423 1.01 -0.19 -9.67
N ALA A 424 0.09 0.11 -8.74
CA ALA A 424 0.03 -0.53 -7.43
C ALA A 424 -0.74 -1.86 -7.49
N GLY A 425 -0.29 -2.82 -6.67
CA GLY A 425 -0.88 -4.17 -6.58
C GLY A 425 -0.03 -5.22 -7.27
#